data_AF-Q0BY68-F1
#
_entry.id   AF-Q0BY68-F1
#
_cell.length_a   1.000
_cell.length_b   1.000
_cell.length_c   1.000
_cell.angle_alpha   90.00
_cell.angle_beta   90.00
_cell.angle_gamma   90.00
#
_symmetry.space_group_name_H-M   'P 1'
#
loop_
_entity.id
_entity.type
_entity.pdbx_description
1 polymer ?
#
loop_
_entity_poly.entity_id
_entity_poly.type
_entity_poly.pdbx_seq_one_letter_code
_entity_poly.pdbx_strand_id
1 'polypeptide(L)'
;MRIKLGKAALSAPDARLCAWIASHYAAPRPINVHFDVIHHGALPRLNIIFDRRGDGASFQKKDGMGFNTRKQKRVLKAARELGVLDHLDTALQDKTLVIFTEFENAVREEAAAAITEADVEAIRSVMPGPAVWLVSRIFGCAIVFFETTSEMKSSAGKRAQEAWRQALQSKSSDYDACRYFDTEPMQVHFDSRENFEKTYNGNWRAYYN
;
A
#
# COMPACT_ATOMS: atom_id res chain seq x y z
N MET A 1 2.06 8.52 9.10
CA MET A 1 0.93 9.48 9.07
C MET A 1 1.26 10.91 9.53
N ARG A 2 1.86 11.15 10.71
CA ARG A 2 2.01 12.52 11.27
C ARG A 2 2.73 13.52 10.35
N ILE A 3 3.82 13.13 9.70
CA ILE A 3 4.59 14.01 8.80
C ILE A 3 3.76 14.37 7.56
N LYS A 4 3.11 13.39 6.93
CA LYS A 4 2.22 13.61 5.77
C LYS A 4 1.07 14.58 6.09
N LEU A 5 0.52 14.50 7.31
CA LEU A 5 -0.56 15.39 7.78
C LEU A 5 -0.06 16.74 8.31
N GLY A 6 1.23 17.06 8.21
CA GLY A 6 1.80 18.30 8.74
C GLY A 6 1.84 18.39 10.28
N LYS A 7 1.59 17.28 10.98
CA LYS A 7 1.56 17.18 12.45
C LYS A 7 2.93 16.86 13.07
N ALA A 8 3.96 16.75 12.24
CA ALA A 8 5.36 16.56 12.59
C ALA A 8 6.25 17.04 11.44
N ALA A 9 7.47 17.47 11.75
CA ALA A 9 8.47 17.84 10.77
C ALA A 9 9.56 16.75 10.69
N LEU A 10 10.23 16.67 9.54
CA LEU A 10 11.44 15.88 9.39
C LEU A 10 12.57 16.48 10.25
N SER A 11 13.48 15.64 10.71
CA SER A 11 14.74 16.11 11.25
C SER A 11 15.52 16.88 10.16
N ALA A 12 16.44 17.78 10.56
CA ALA A 12 17.24 18.52 9.58
C ALA A 12 18.08 17.61 8.67
N PRO A 13 18.76 16.55 9.18
CA PRO A 13 19.43 15.55 8.33
C PRO A 13 18.48 14.89 7.31
N ASP A 14 17.31 14.42 7.74
CA ASP A 14 16.34 13.74 6.87
C ASP A 14 15.81 14.68 5.79
N ALA A 15 15.47 15.91 6.18
CA ALA A 15 14.98 16.92 5.25
C ALA A 15 16.00 17.23 4.14
N ARG A 16 17.30 17.30 4.50
CA ARG A 16 18.41 17.48 3.55
C ARG A 16 18.56 16.27 2.63
N LEU A 17 18.46 15.05 3.15
CA LEU A 17 18.53 13.84 2.33
C LEU A 17 17.37 13.78 1.32
N CYS A 18 16.13 14.05 1.75
CA CYS A 18 14.99 14.11 0.85
C CYS A 18 15.20 15.15 -0.27
N ALA A 19 15.70 16.34 0.07
CA ALA A 19 15.97 17.39 -0.92
C ALA A 19 17.09 16.98 -1.90
N TRP A 20 18.15 16.35 -1.40
CA TRP A 20 19.23 15.82 -2.23
C TRP A 20 18.74 14.75 -3.20
N ILE A 21 17.92 13.80 -2.75
CA ILE A 21 17.34 12.75 -3.61
C ILE A 21 16.53 13.36 -4.74
N ALA A 22 15.64 14.30 -4.42
CA ALA A 22 14.79 14.98 -5.41
C ALA A 22 15.64 15.67 -6.48
N SER A 23 16.64 16.45 -6.05
CA SER A 23 17.52 17.20 -6.95
C SER A 23 18.43 16.30 -7.78
N HIS A 24 19.10 15.32 -7.15
CA HIS A 24 20.11 14.49 -7.80
C HIS A 24 19.51 13.54 -8.85
N TYR A 25 18.27 13.08 -8.64
CA TYR A 25 17.61 12.12 -9.53
C TYR A 25 16.48 12.72 -10.36
N ALA A 26 16.20 14.02 -10.24
CA ALA A 26 15.02 14.67 -10.82
C ALA A 26 13.73 13.90 -10.52
N ALA A 27 13.62 13.40 -9.29
CA ALA A 27 12.50 12.59 -8.82
C ALA A 27 11.60 13.43 -7.88
N PRO A 28 10.32 13.03 -7.69
CA PRO A 28 9.50 13.59 -6.62
C PRO A 28 10.21 13.52 -5.27
N ARG A 29 9.98 14.52 -4.42
CA ARG A 29 10.65 14.58 -3.13
C ARG A 29 10.09 13.50 -2.18
N PRO A 30 10.92 12.65 -1.57
CA PRO A 30 10.45 11.75 -0.53
C PRO A 30 9.84 12.53 0.63
N ILE A 31 8.74 12.02 1.17
CA ILE A 31 8.01 12.66 2.26
C ILE A 31 8.53 12.27 3.64
N ASN A 32 9.26 11.16 3.74
CA ASN A 32 9.83 10.72 5.00
C ASN A 32 11.10 9.87 4.81
N VAL A 33 11.91 9.85 5.87
CA VAL A 33 13.03 8.94 6.07
C VAL A 33 12.76 8.22 7.38
N HIS A 34 12.77 6.89 7.37
CA HIS A 34 12.55 6.09 8.55
C HIS A 34 13.70 5.12 8.76
N PHE A 35 14.23 5.11 9.98
CA PHE A 35 15.24 4.17 10.40
C PHE A 35 14.63 3.08 11.27
N ASP A 36 14.98 1.83 10.99
CA ASP A 36 14.68 0.68 11.83
C ASP A 36 15.78 -0.38 11.76
N VAL A 37 15.64 -1.47 12.52
CA VAL A 37 16.58 -2.59 12.51
C VAL A 37 15.81 -3.89 12.28
N ILE A 38 16.22 -4.64 11.26
CA ILE A 38 15.58 -5.89 10.83
C ILE A 38 16.48 -7.10 11.13
N HIS A 39 15.99 -8.31 10.82
CA HIS A 39 16.68 -9.58 11.10
C HIS A 39 17.09 -9.71 12.57
N HIS A 40 16.11 -9.59 13.48
CA HIS A 40 16.32 -9.70 14.92
C HIS A 40 17.36 -8.71 15.48
N GLY A 41 17.40 -7.49 14.92
CA GLY A 41 18.31 -6.44 15.40
C GLY A 41 19.69 -6.46 14.74
N ALA A 42 19.94 -7.32 13.75
CA ALA A 42 21.26 -7.47 13.15
C ALA A 42 21.53 -6.55 11.94
N LEU A 43 20.49 -6.08 11.25
CA LEU A 43 20.65 -5.30 10.02
C LEU A 43 19.94 -3.95 10.11
N PRO A 44 20.68 -2.84 10.24
CA PRO A 44 20.10 -1.50 10.14
C PRO A 44 19.47 -1.29 8.77
N ARG A 45 18.33 -0.62 8.74
CA ARG A 45 17.60 -0.30 7.51
C ARG A 45 17.18 1.16 7.49
N LEU A 46 17.46 1.81 6.37
CA LEU A 46 17.03 3.16 6.07
C LEU A 46 15.95 3.10 4.98
N ASN A 47 14.71 3.39 5.34
CA ASN A 47 13.59 3.45 4.41
C ASN A 47 13.36 4.89 3.92
N ILE A 48 13.51 5.09 2.62
CA ILE A 48 13.15 6.32 1.93
C ILE A 48 11.71 6.18 1.43
N ILE A 49 10.82 7.02 1.95
CA ILE A 49 9.38 6.90 1.75
C ILE A 49 8.91 8.02 0.82
N PHE A 50 8.43 7.65 -0.36
CA PHE A 50 7.78 8.55 -1.31
C PHE A 50 6.28 8.69 -1.02
N ASP A 51 5.65 9.69 -1.62
CA ASP A 51 4.23 9.96 -1.40
C ASP A 51 3.35 8.97 -2.14
N ARG A 52 3.51 8.93 -3.47
CA ARG A 52 2.64 8.18 -4.37
C ARG A 52 3.33 6.95 -4.92
N ARG A 53 2.51 5.98 -5.33
CA ARG A 53 2.95 4.86 -6.15
C ARG A 53 3.60 5.39 -7.42
N GLY A 54 4.80 4.91 -7.70
CA GLY A 54 5.55 5.28 -8.91
C GLY A 54 6.55 6.41 -8.73
N ASP A 55 6.41 7.27 -7.71
CA ASP A 55 7.39 8.35 -7.42
C ASP A 55 8.82 7.80 -7.26
N GLY A 56 8.92 6.64 -6.62
CA GLY A 56 10.18 5.91 -6.41
C GLY A 56 10.53 4.89 -7.48
N ALA A 57 9.77 4.76 -8.58
CA ALA A 57 9.92 3.66 -9.55
C ALA A 57 11.34 3.59 -10.14
N SER A 58 11.98 4.73 -10.35
CA SER A 58 13.35 4.77 -10.90
C SER A 58 14.41 4.16 -9.96
N PHE A 59 14.08 3.92 -8.68
CA PHE A 59 14.96 3.29 -7.70
C PHE A 59 14.81 1.76 -7.66
N GLN A 60 13.86 1.21 -8.41
CA GLN A 60 13.69 -0.23 -8.60
C GLN A 60 14.59 -0.73 -9.74
N LYS A 61 14.84 -2.05 -9.78
CA LYS A 61 15.44 -2.69 -10.95
C LYS A 61 14.45 -2.71 -12.12
N LYS A 62 14.97 -2.91 -13.34
CA LYS A 62 14.14 -2.93 -14.56
C LYS A 62 13.14 -4.08 -14.60
N ASP A 63 13.45 -5.19 -13.94
CA ASP A 63 12.57 -6.35 -13.78
C ASP A 63 11.53 -6.16 -12.66
N GLY A 64 11.56 -5.03 -11.95
CA GLY A 64 10.71 -4.77 -10.77
C GLY A 64 11.13 -5.56 -9.53
N MET A 65 12.14 -6.44 -9.61
CA MET A 65 12.54 -7.33 -8.52
C MET A 65 13.70 -6.74 -7.72
N GLY A 66 13.31 -5.94 -6.72
CA GLY A 66 14.23 -5.29 -5.79
C GLY A 66 14.76 -3.95 -6.31
N PHE A 67 15.85 -3.50 -5.71
CA PHE A 67 16.31 -2.12 -5.87
C PHE A 67 17.53 -1.98 -6.79
N ASN A 68 17.65 -0.80 -7.39
CA ASN A 68 18.83 -0.38 -8.13
C ASN A 68 20.01 -0.21 -7.16
N THR A 69 20.93 -1.19 -7.16
CA THR A 69 22.06 -1.25 -6.22
C THR A 69 22.99 -0.04 -6.32
N ARG A 70 23.16 0.54 -7.51
CA ARG A 70 23.95 1.77 -7.71
C ARG A 70 23.30 2.95 -7.01
N LYS A 71 21.97 3.09 -7.11
CA LYS A 71 21.23 4.16 -6.43
C LYS A 71 21.18 3.95 -4.92
N GLN A 72 20.95 2.72 -4.44
CA GLN A 72 21.02 2.40 -3.00
C GLN A 72 22.36 2.83 -2.40
N LYS A 73 23.49 2.43 -3.00
CA LYS A 73 24.83 2.80 -2.51
C LYS A 73 25.07 4.31 -2.48
N ARG A 74 24.57 5.04 -3.49
CA ARG A 74 24.70 6.50 -3.56
C ARG A 74 23.86 7.20 -2.50
N VAL A 75 22.61 6.75 -2.31
CA VAL A 75 21.74 7.27 -1.25
C VAL A 75 22.34 6.98 0.13
N LEU A 76 22.87 5.78 0.35
CA LEU A 76 23.57 5.45 1.60
C LEU A 76 24.76 6.37 1.86
N LYS A 77 25.58 6.62 0.83
CA LYS A 77 26.70 7.56 0.93
C LYS A 77 26.22 8.97 1.31
N ALA A 78 25.20 9.49 0.63
CA ALA A 78 24.63 10.80 0.93
C ALA A 78 24.02 10.86 2.34
N ALA A 79 23.34 9.80 2.77
CA ALA A 79 22.76 9.72 4.12
C ALA A 79 23.83 9.84 5.21
N ARG A 80 25.00 9.21 5.03
CA ARG A 80 26.14 9.35 5.94
C ARG A 80 26.71 10.77 5.93
N GLU A 81 26.99 11.31 4.75
CA GLU A 81 27.56 12.66 4.60
C GLU A 81 26.64 13.77 5.15
N LEU A 82 25.33 13.53 5.15
CA LEU A 82 24.32 14.47 5.66
C LEU A 82 23.97 14.27 7.15
N GLY A 83 24.59 13.29 7.81
CA GLY A 83 24.41 13.00 9.23
C GLY A 83 23.12 12.26 9.58
N VAL A 84 22.47 11.60 8.61
CA VAL A 84 21.24 10.81 8.86
C VAL A 84 21.53 9.58 9.72
N LEU A 85 22.74 9.03 9.59
CA LEU A 85 23.15 7.79 10.25
C LEU A 85 24.13 8.01 11.41
N ASP A 86 24.29 9.24 11.90
CA ASP A 86 25.27 9.60 12.96
C ASP A 86 24.98 8.93 14.32
N HIS A 87 23.76 8.43 14.49
CA HIS A 87 23.37 7.64 15.65
C HIS A 87 23.88 6.19 15.62
N LEU A 88 24.50 5.76 14.52
CA LEU A 88 25.10 4.43 14.34
C LEU A 88 26.62 4.52 14.32
N ASP A 89 27.29 3.46 14.79
CA ASP A 89 28.72 3.30 14.56
C ASP A 89 29.03 3.10 13.07
N THR A 90 30.27 3.37 12.67
CA THR A 90 30.71 3.31 11.27
C THR A 90 30.49 1.94 10.62
N ALA A 91 30.68 0.85 11.37
CA ALA A 91 30.53 -0.50 10.84
C ALA A 91 29.06 -0.82 10.51
N LEU A 92 28.12 -0.32 11.32
CA LEU A 92 26.68 -0.43 11.09
C LEU A 92 26.20 0.53 9.99
N GLN A 93 26.78 1.73 9.89
CA GLN A 93 26.51 2.64 8.77
C GLN A 93 26.83 1.97 7.43
N ASP A 94 27.97 1.28 7.32
CA ASP A 94 28.37 0.59 6.08
C ASP A 94 27.49 -0.61 5.72
N LYS A 95 26.89 -1.25 6.72
CA LYS A 95 25.98 -2.40 6.55
C LYS A 95 24.52 -1.99 6.33
N THR A 96 24.19 -0.71 6.48
CA THR A 96 22.80 -0.24 6.44
C THR A 96 22.16 -0.53 5.08
N LEU A 97 21.04 -1.26 5.10
CA LEU A 97 20.23 -1.51 3.91
C LEU A 97 19.37 -0.29 3.61
N VAL A 98 19.53 0.30 2.43
CA VAL A 98 18.61 1.36 1.96
C VAL A 98 17.47 0.73 1.19
N ILE A 99 16.22 1.01 1.56
CA ILE A 99 15.03 0.61 0.80
C ILE A 99 14.23 1.83 0.35
N PHE A 100 13.39 1.64 -0.65
CA PHE A 100 12.50 2.67 -1.18
C PHE A 100 11.08 2.13 -1.16
N THR A 101 10.16 2.89 -0.57
CA THR A 101 8.74 2.54 -0.47
C THR A 101 7.87 3.76 -0.74
N GLU A 102 6.56 3.54 -0.80
CA GLU A 102 5.54 4.56 -0.97
C GLU A 102 4.54 4.54 0.19
N PHE A 103 4.05 5.72 0.56
CA PHE A 103 3.11 5.87 1.66
C PHE A 103 1.66 5.60 1.25
N GLU A 104 1.31 5.90 0.00
CA GLU A 104 -0.04 5.69 -0.56
C GLU A 104 -0.58 4.27 -0.33
N ASN A 105 0.18 3.23 -0.66
CA ASN A 105 -0.30 1.85 -0.53
C ASN A 105 -0.58 1.46 0.92
N ALA A 106 0.28 1.86 1.87
CA ALA A 106 0.05 1.61 3.29
C ALA A 106 -1.24 2.27 3.79
N VAL A 107 -1.52 3.51 3.36
CA VAL A 107 -2.76 4.20 3.74
C VAL A 107 -3.99 3.57 3.09
N ARG A 108 -3.90 3.14 1.82
CA ARG A 108 -5.00 2.43 1.14
C ARG A 108 -5.29 1.09 1.82
N GLU A 109 -4.26 0.35 2.23
CA GLU A 109 -4.41 -0.89 3.01
C GLU A 109 -5.09 -0.64 4.36
N GLU A 110 -4.64 0.37 5.11
CA GLU A 110 -5.24 0.76 6.38
C GLU A 110 -6.71 1.17 6.20
N ALA A 111 -7.03 1.97 5.18
CA ALA A 111 -8.39 2.42 4.91
C ALA A 111 -9.32 1.27 4.48
N ALA A 112 -8.85 0.34 3.64
CA ALA A 112 -9.62 -0.85 3.27
C ALA A 112 -9.86 -1.77 4.48
N ALA A 113 -8.86 -1.97 5.33
CA ALA A 113 -8.97 -2.77 6.55
C ALA A 113 -9.87 -2.13 7.61
N ALA A 114 -10.00 -0.79 7.61
CA ALA A 114 -10.87 -0.06 8.53
C ALA A 114 -12.36 -0.22 8.22
N ILE A 115 -12.73 -0.70 7.03
CA ILE A 115 -14.11 -1.09 6.71
C ILE A 115 -14.48 -2.31 7.57
N THR A 116 -15.39 -2.11 8.51
CA THR A 116 -15.79 -3.13 9.49
C THR A 116 -16.82 -4.10 8.93
N GLU A 117 -17.04 -5.24 9.61
CA GLU A 117 -18.16 -6.13 9.26
C GLU A 117 -19.53 -5.44 9.41
N ALA A 118 -19.67 -4.52 10.37
CA ALA A 118 -20.89 -3.76 10.54
C ALA A 118 -21.16 -2.84 9.33
N ASP A 119 -20.11 -2.26 8.74
CA ASP A 119 -20.22 -1.47 7.52
C ASP A 119 -20.61 -2.35 6.32
N VAL A 120 -20.00 -3.53 6.21
CA VAL A 120 -20.34 -4.50 5.16
C VAL A 120 -21.79 -4.97 5.28
N GLU A 121 -22.27 -5.25 6.50
CA GLU A 121 -23.66 -5.65 6.73
C GLU A 121 -24.64 -4.51 6.45
N ALA A 122 -24.31 -3.28 6.84
CA ALA A 122 -25.10 -2.11 6.52
C ALA A 122 -25.24 -1.92 5.01
N ILE A 123 -24.13 -2.06 4.25
CA ILE A 123 -24.14 -2.05 2.79
C ILE A 123 -25.03 -3.19 2.28
N ARG A 124 -24.79 -4.44 2.72
CA ARG A 124 -25.52 -5.63 2.28
C ARG A 124 -27.03 -5.49 2.44
N SER A 125 -27.50 -4.89 3.54
CA SER A 125 -28.93 -4.76 3.88
C SER A 125 -29.74 -3.95 2.86
N VAL A 126 -29.09 -3.14 2.03
CA VAL A 126 -29.73 -2.29 1.01
C VAL A 126 -29.32 -2.66 -0.42
N MET A 127 -28.51 -3.71 -0.61
CA MET A 127 -28.02 -4.09 -1.93
C MET A 127 -29.08 -4.84 -2.75
N PRO A 128 -29.28 -4.47 -4.03
CA PRO A 128 -30.16 -5.23 -4.92
C PRO A 128 -29.45 -6.47 -5.48
N GLY A 129 -30.21 -7.52 -5.78
CA GLY A 129 -29.73 -8.67 -6.57
C GLY A 129 -29.35 -9.89 -5.73
N PRO A 130 -28.47 -10.77 -6.25
CA PRO A 130 -28.11 -12.02 -5.58
C PRO A 130 -27.38 -11.79 -4.26
N ALA A 131 -27.51 -12.75 -3.35
CA ALA A 131 -26.81 -12.72 -2.08
C ALA A 131 -25.28 -12.72 -2.28
N VAL A 132 -24.59 -11.97 -1.42
CA VAL A 132 -23.14 -11.97 -1.29
C VAL A 132 -22.77 -12.84 -0.10
N TRP A 133 -21.90 -13.81 -0.34
CA TRP A 133 -21.36 -14.71 0.66
C TRP A 133 -20.38 -13.98 1.58
N LEU A 134 -19.43 -13.24 0.99
CA LEU A 134 -18.31 -12.63 1.72
C LEU A 134 -17.81 -11.36 1.04
N VAL A 135 -17.32 -10.41 1.82
CA VAL A 135 -16.51 -9.28 1.34
C VAL A 135 -15.14 -9.33 2.01
N SER A 136 -14.12 -9.71 1.26
CA SER A 136 -12.73 -9.70 1.72
C SER A 136 -12.10 -8.32 1.45
N ARG A 137 -11.37 -7.76 2.42
CA ARG A 137 -10.62 -6.51 2.28
C ARG A 137 -9.15 -6.80 2.52
N ILE A 138 -8.32 -6.69 1.48
CA ILE A 138 -6.90 -7.06 1.54
C ILE A 138 -6.12 -6.24 0.51
N PHE A 139 -4.84 -5.95 0.79
CA PHE A 139 -3.94 -5.24 -0.14
C PHE A 139 -4.51 -3.91 -0.70
N GLY A 140 -5.29 -3.19 0.10
CA GLY A 140 -5.90 -1.92 -0.28
C GLY A 140 -7.04 -2.04 -1.29
N CYS A 141 -7.59 -3.24 -1.49
CA CYS A 141 -8.76 -3.51 -2.33
C CYS A 141 -9.83 -4.30 -1.58
N ALA A 142 -11.00 -4.43 -2.22
CA ALA A 142 -12.07 -5.30 -1.76
C ALA A 142 -12.41 -6.36 -2.82
N ILE A 143 -12.78 -7.56 -2.38
CA ILE A 143 -13.26 -8.65 -3.22
C ILE A 143 -14.61 -9.09 -2.70
N VAL A 144 -15.65 -8.94 -3.52
CA VAL A 144 -17.03 -9.32 -3.20
C VAL A 144 -17.31 -10.68 -3.82
N PHE A 145 -17.63 -11.66 -2.97
CA PHE A 145 -17.95 -13.02 -3.38
C PHE A 145 -19.46 -13.23 -3.43
N PHE A 146 -20.00 -13.50 -4.60
CA PHE A 146 -21.35 -14.04 -4.75
C PHE A 146 -21.38 -15.53 -4.41
N GLU A 147 -22.56 -16.13 -4.22
CA GLU A 147 -22.65 -17.58 -4.01
C GLU A 147 -22.19 -18.35 -5.26
N THR A 148 -22.75 -18.02 -6.43
CA THR A 148 -22.43 -18.75 -7.68
C THR A 148 -21.87 -17.85 -8.79
N THR A 149 -21.10 -18.45 -9.70
CA THR A 149 -20.57 -17.74 -10.87
C THR A 149 -21.71 -17.31 -11.82
N SER A 150 -22.77 -18.10 -11.92
CA SER A 150 -23.92 -17.80 -12.78
C SER A 150 -24.71 -16.58 -12.29
N GLU A 151 -24.98 -16.48 -10.99
CA GLU A 151 -25.62 -15.32 -10.37
C GLU A 151 -24.78 -14.06 -10.57
N MET A 152 -23.47 -14.13 -10.30
CA MET A 152 -22.55 -13.02 -10.51
C MET A 152 -22.58 -12.50 -11.94
N LYS A 153 -22.62 -13.40 -12.94
CA LYS A 153 -22.60 -13.04 -14.38
C LYS A 153 -23.96 -12.61 -14.93
N SER A 154 -25.05 -12.86 -14.20
CA SER A 154 -26.41 -12.47 -14.61
C SER A 154 -26.58 -10.95 -14.70
N SER A 155 -27.66 -10.49 -15.34
CA SER A 155 -28.00 -9.05 -15.39
C SER A 155 -28.24 -8.45 -13.99
N ALA A 156 -28.85 -9.22 -13.08
CA ALA A 156 -29.01 -8.80 -11.69
C ALA A 156 -27.65 -8.74 -10.96
N GLY A 157 -26.79 -9.73 -11.17
CA GLY A 157 -25.43 -9.76 -10.63
C GLY A 157 -24.59 -8.57 -11.08
N LYS A 158 -24.59 -8.22 -12.37
CA LYS A 158 -23.85 -7.04 -12.87
C LYS A 158 -24.32 -5.72 -12.25
N ARG A 159 -25.64 -5.58 -12.03
CA ARG A 159 -26.19 -4.40 -11.31
C ARG A 159 -25.76 -4.39 -9.85
N ALA A 160 -25.77 -5.55 -9.19
CA ALA A 160 -25.27 -5.69 -7.82
C ALA A 160 -23.78 -5.34 -7.72
N GLN A 161 -22.95 -5.79 -8.67
CA GLN A 161 -21.52 -5.47 -8.70
C GLN A 161 -21.27 -3.96 -8.74
N GLU A 162 -22.01 -3.23 -9.58
CA GLU A 162 -21.87 -1.77 -9.65
C GLU A 162 -22.30 -1.09 -8.34
N ALA A 163 -23.42 -1.52 -7.74
CA ALA A 163 -23.88 -1.01 -6.46
C ALA A 163 -22.86 -1.27 -5.33
N TRP A 164 -22.31 -2.48 -5.25
CA TRP A 164 -21.26 -2.85 -4.31
C TRP A 164 -19.99 -2.03 -4.50
N ARG A 165 -19.56 -1.84 -5.75
CA ARG A 165 -18.39 -1.03 -6.08
C ARG A 165 -18.55 0.39 -5.57
N GLN A 166 -19.66 1.04 -5.90
CA GLN A 166 -19.95 2.41 -5.47
C GLN A 166 -20.03 2.52 -3.94
N ALA A 167 -20.73 1.60 -3.28
CA ALA A 167 -20.88 1.61 -1.83
C ALA A 167 -19.55 1.44 -1.11
N LEU A 168 -18.72 0.48 -1.55
CA LEU A 168 -17.41 0.23 -0.95
C LEU A 168 -16.43 1.38 -1.22
N GLN A 169 -16.44 1.98 -2.42
CA GLN A 169 -15.60 3.15 -2.73
C GLN A 169 -16.01 4.40 -1.94
N SER A 170 -17.32 4.62 -1.77
CA SER A 170 -17.82 5.68 -0.90
C SER A 170 -17.35 5.44 0.53
N LYS A 171 -17.50 4.21 1.02
CA LYS A 171 -17.14 3.85 2.40
C LYS A 171 -15.65 3.91 2.67
N SER A 172 -14.80 3.51 1.72
CA SER A 172 -13.35 3.60 1.87
C SER A 172 -12.87 5.05 2.01
N SER A 173 -13.59 5.99 1.41
CA SER A 173 -13.27 7.42 1.47
C SER A 173 -13.47 8.00 2.88
N ASP A 174 -14.36 7.43 3.70
CA ASP A 174 -14.54 7.83 5.10
C ASP A 174 -13.29 7.59 5.95
N TYR A 175 -12.47 6.59 5.56
CA TYR A 175 -11.28 6.16 6.29
C TYR A 175 -9.97 6.67 5.65
N ASP A 176 -10.02 7.23 4.45
CA ASP A 176 -8.85 7.75 3.75
C ASP A 176 -8.56 9.21 4.09
N ALA A 177 -7.94 9.41 5.25
CA ALA A 177 -7.54 10.73 5.72
C ALA A 177 -6.54 11.45 4.80
N CYS A 178 -5.89 10.74 3.85
CA CYS A 178 -4.94 11.32 2.91
C CYS A 178 -5.53 11.57 1.51
N ARG A 179 -6.78 11.16 1.28
CA ARG A 179 -7.53 11.35 0.02
C ARG A 179 -6.80 10.78 -1.20
N TYR A 180 -6.13 9.64 -1.04
CA TYR A 180 -5.55 8.88 -2.14
C TYR A 180 -6.64 8.30 -3.07
N PHE A 181 -7.82 7.98 -2.55
CA PHE A 181 -8.94 7.44 -3.34
C PHE A 181 -9.63 8.48 -4.25
N ASP A 182 -9.44 9.78 -4.03
CA ASP A 182 -10.01 10.83 -4.89
C ASP A 182 -9.49 10.75 -6.33
N THR A 183 -8.23 10.34 -6.50
CA THR A 183 -7.58 10.21 -7.81
C THR A 183 -7.71 8.80 -8.39
N GLU A 184 -7.62 7.79 -7.52
CA GLU A 184 -7.76 6.39 -7.91
C GLU A 184 -8.65 5.68 -6.89
N PRO A 185 -9.95 5.49 -7.20
CA PRO A 185 -10.89 4.85 -6.29
C PRO A 185 -10.43 3.47 -5.84
N MET A 186 -10.93 3.01 -4.69
CA MET A 186 -10.64 1.66 -4.22
C MET A 186 -11.02 0.63 -5.29
N GLN A 187 -10.10 -0.30 -5.55
CA GLN A 187 -10.35 -1.38 -6.48
C GLN A 187 -11.31 -2.38 -5.83
N VAL A 188 -12.38 -2.73 -6.56
CA VAL A 188 -13.37 -3.72 -6.13
C VAL A 188 -13.44 -4.81 -7.18
N HIS A 189 -13.02 -6.00 -6.78
CA HIS A 189 -13.07 -7.21 -7.59
C HIS A 189 -14.29 -8.05 -7.21
N PHE A 190 -14.68 -8.93 -8.11
CA PHE A 190 -15.86 -9.77 -7.95
C PHE A 190 -15.50 -11.20 -8.29
N ASP A 191 -15.91 -12.11 -7.42
CA ASP A 191 -15.73 -13.53 -7.61
C ASP A 191 -16.93 -14.28 -7.02
N SER A 192 -16.87 -15.61 -6.97
CA SER A 192 -17.90 -16.44 -6.38
C SER A 192 -17.32 -17.48 -5.44
N ARG A 193 -18.10 -17.84 -4.44
CA ARG A 193 -17.83 -18.97 -3.56
C ARG A 193 -17.63 -20.26 -4.36
N GLU A 194 -18.48 -20.49 -5.37
CA GLU A 194 -18.35 -21.63 -6.28
C GLU A 194 -16.96 -21.73 -6.92
N ASN A 195 -16.41 -20.62 -7.43
CA ASN A 195 -15.07 -20.60 -8.01
C ASN A 195 -13.98 -20.81 -6.94
N PHE A 196 -14.12 -20.16 -5.78
CA PHE A 196 -13.22 -20.34 -4.65
C PHE A 196 -13.14 -21.82 -4.18
N GLU A 197 -14.28 -22.48 -4.09
CA GLU A 197 -14.37 -23.89 -3.70
C GLU A 197 -13.84 -24.83 -4.79
N LYS A 198 -14.21 -24.63 -6.06
CA LYS A 198 -13.86 -25.56 -7.15
C LYS A 198 -12.43 -25.40 -7.68
N THR A 199 -11.99 -24.16 -7.87
CA THR A 199 -10.70 -23.86 -8.50
C THR A 199 -9.57 -23.83 -7.47
N TYR A 200 -9.87 -23.38 -6.25
CA TYR A 200 -8.88 -23.16 -5.19
C TYR A 200 -9.06 -24.09 -3.99
N ASN A 201 -9.97 -25.06 -4.06
CA ASN A 201 -10.27 -26.01 -2.98
C ASN A 201 -10.57 -25.34 -1.63
N GLY A 202 -11.22 -24.16 -1.68
CA GLY A 202 -11.55 -23.38 -0.48
C GLY A 202 -10.32 -22.83 0.26
N ASN A 203 -9.16 -22.72 -0.41
CA ASN A 203 -7.91 -22.33 0.22
C ASN A 203 -7.51 -20.89 -0.12
N TRP A 204 -7.53 -20.00 0.87
CA TRP A 204 -7.15 -18.58 0.69
C TRP A 204 -5.71 -18.38 0.25
N ARG A 205 -4.78 -19.25 0.68
CA ARG A 205 -3.39 -19.17 0.22
C ARG A 205 -3.28 -19.53 -1.26
N ALA A 206 -4.04 -20.52 -1.75
CA ALA A 206 -4.08 -20.83 -3.18
C ALA A 206 -4.77 -19.72 -3.98
N TYR A 207 -5.77 -19.05 -3.40
CA TYR A 207 -6.49 -17.96 -4.05
C TYR A 207 -5.65 -16.70 -4.27
N TYR A 208 -4.79 -16.35 -3.32
CA TYR A 208 -3.97 -15.14 -3.36
C TYR A 208 -2.58 -15.30 -3.99
N ASN A 209 -2.18 -16.53 -4.39
CA ASN A 209 -0.91 -16.80 -5.07
C ASN A 209 -1.12 -16.97 -6.58
#